data_AF-A0A9F5JCC3-F1
#
_entry.id   AF-A0A9F5JCC3-F1
#
_cell.length_a   1.000
_cell.length_b   1.000
_cell.length_c   1.000
_cell.angle_alpha   90.00
_cell.angle_beta   90.00
_cell.angle_gamma   90.00
#
_symmetry.space_group_name_H-M   'P 1'
#
loop_
_entity.id
_entity.type
_entity.pdbx_description
1 polymer ?
#
loop_
_entity_poly.entity_id
_entity_poly.type
_entity_poly.pdbx_seq_one_letter_code
_entity_poly.pdbx_strand_id
1 'polypeptide(L)'
;NSRSCECGHSLFEFHHWGFSPTHHPCPGEASVSFRGRSLKGKQSSLPKGYVGLVLEETALLLASKEREVSVKSTFDSLTVWNLERAPTNSDEILMALAWPAIAQGIHAPVTDEE
;
A
#
# COMPACT_ATOMS: atom_id res chain seq x y z
N ASN A 1 8.94 12.36 -15.69
CA ASN A 1 10.00 11.36 -15.45
C ASN A 1 10.15 11.21 -13.93
N SER A 2 9.15 10.63 -13.29
CA SER A 2 8.98 10.64 -11.83
C SER A 2 9.45 9.30 -11.29
N ARG A 3 10.72 9.21 -10.90
CA ARG A 3 11.27 7.98 -10.32
C ARG A 3 10.82 7.89 -8.87
N SER A 4 9.80 7.06 -8.64
CA SER A 4 9.49 6.53 -7.32
C SER A 4 10.71 5.74 -6.85
N CYS A 5 11.17 5.99 -5.62
CA CYS A 5 12.38 5.36 -5.10
C CYS A 5 12.08 3.89 -4.76
N GLU A 6 12.50 2.96 -5.61
CA GLU A 6 12.53 1.54 -5.27
C GLU A 6 13.63 1.28 -4.24
N CYS A 7 13.23 0.89 -3.02
CA CYS A 7 14.17 0.44 -2.00
C CYS A 7 14.54 -1.02 -2.27
N GLY A 8 15.60 -1.24 -3.03
CA GLY A 8 16.23 -2.55 -3.15
C GLY A 8 17.01 -2.88 -1.88
N HIS A 9 16.38 -3.55 -0.91
CA HIS A 9 16.99 -4.54 -0.03
C HIS A 9 15.94 -5.11 0.92
N SER A 10 15.67 -6.41 0.78
CA SER A 10 15.01 -7.23 1.78
C SER A 10 15.94 -7.36 2.98
N LEU A 11 15.72 -6.54 4.01
CA LEU A 11 16.15 -6.84 5.37
C LEU A 11 15.10 -6.30 6.33
N PHE A 12 14.23 -7.17 6.81
CA PHE A 12 13.34 -6.88 7.92
C PHE A 12 14.16 -6.89 9.20
N GLU A 13 14.46 -5.72 9.74
CA GLU A 13 14.81 -5.54 11.14
C GLU A 13 13.97 -4.38 11.69
N PHE A 14 12.88 -4.73 12.38
CA PHE A 14 12.15 -3.81 13.23
C PHE A 14 12.99 -3.55 14.48
N HIS A 15 13.85 -2.55 14.43
CA HIS A 15 14.43 -1.94 15.63
C HIS A 15 14.36 -0.42 15.48
N HIS A 16 13.43 0.18 16.22
CA HIS A 16 13.38 1.55 16.73
C HIS A 16 14.47 2.50 16.19
N TRP A 17 14.32 2.99 14.94
CA TRP A 17 15.17 4.06 14.40
C TRP A 17 14.39 4.95 13.42
N GLY A 18 14.02 6.16 13.87
CA GLY A 18 13.95 7.34 13.02
C GLY A 18 12.68 7.64 12.21
N PHE A 19 11.53 6.99 12.44
CA PHE A 19 10.26 7.38 11.81
C PHE A 19 9.28 7.91 12.86
N SER A 20 9.47 9.14 13.30
CA SER A 20 8.48 9.86 14.11
C SER A 20 7.73 10.85 13.21
N PRO A 21 6.46 10.59 12.87
CA PRO A 21 5.66 11.53 12.11
C PRO A 21 5.40 12.77 12.97
N THR A 22 5.81 13.92 12.48
CA THR A 22 5.32 15.19 13.04
C THR A 22 3.89 15.37 12.55
N HIS A 23 2.91 15.11 13.42
CA HIS A 23 1.50 15.40 13.17
C HIS A 23 1.32 16.92 13.00
N HIS A 24 1.07 17.36 11.77
CA HIS A 24 0.56 18.70 11.53
C HIS A 24 -0.96 18.74 11.82
N PRO A 25 -1.55 19.90 12.16
CA PRO A 25 -2.90 19.97 12.74
C PRO A 25 -4.06 19.71 11.75
N CYS A 26 -3.76 19.32 10.50
CA CYS A 26 -4.78 19.01 9.50
C CYS A 26 -5.05 17.50 9.47
N PRO A 27 -6.25 17.02 9.85
CA PRO A 27 -6.56 15.60 9.90
C PRO A 27 -6.44 14.98 8.50
N GLY A 28 -5.53 14.02 8.35
CA GLY A 28 -5.31 13.25 7.12
C GLY A 28 -4.04 13.58 6.34
N GLU A 29 -3.31 14.65 6.70
CA GLU A 29 -2.03 15.02 6.09
C GLU A 29 -0.88 14.86 7.09
N ALA A 30 0.17 14.14 6.68
CA ALA A 30 1.34 13.87 7.49
C ALA A 30 2.61 14.42 6.83
N SER A 31 3.61 14.79 7.62
CA SER A 31 4.93 15.17 7.10
C SER A 31 6.01 14.47 7.91
N VAL A 32 7.01 13.93 7.21
CA VAL A 32 8.16 13.26 7.81
C VAL A 32 9.41 13.54 6.99
N SER A 33 10.59 13.27 7.55
CA SER A 33 11.85 13.31 6.81
C SER A 33 12.40 11.90 6.67
N PHE A 34 12.80 11.52 5.46
CA PHE A 34 13.50 10.26 5.20
C PHE A 34 14.79 10.54 4.45
N ARG A 35 15.93 10.13 5.03
CA ARG A 35 17.27 10.40 4.48
C ARG A 35 17.51 11.89 4.17
N GLY A 36 17.00 12.77 5.03
CA GLY A 36 17.12 14.23 4.88
C GLY A 36 16.16 14.87 3.87
N ARG A 37 15.23 14.12 3.29
CA ARG A 37 14.24 14.62 2.32
C ARG A 37 12.86 14.67 2.93
N SER A 38 12.12 15.75 2.67
CA SER A 38 10.75 15.89 3.16
C SER A 38 9.79 15.00 2.37
N LEU A 39 9.04 14.16 3.08
CA LEU A 39 7.94 13.38 2.56
C LEU A 39 6.63 13.97 3.08
N LYS A 40 5.64 14.10 2.20
CA LYS A 40 4.28 14.46 2.53
C LYS A 40 3.40 13.24 2.33
N GLY A 41 2.67 12.90 3.39
CA GLY A 41 1.85 11.71 3.49
C GLY A 41 0.38 12.06 3.49
N LYS A 42 -0.43 11.16 2.94
CA LYS A 42 -1.89 11.19 3.07
C LYS A 42 -2.39 9.80 3.38
N GLN A 43 -3.24 9.68 4.40
CA GLN A 43 -3.89 8.40 4.70
C GLN A 43 -4.99 8.14 3.66
N SER A 44 -5.00 6.92 3.12
CA SER A 44 -6.03 6.42 2.21
C SER A 44 -6.61 5.15 2.80
N SER A 45 -7.93 5.12 2.93
CA SER A 45 -8.66 3.88 3.22
C SER A 45 -8.65 2.95 2.02
N LEU A 46 -8.80 1.66 2.26
CA LEU A 46 -9.05 0.69 1.20
C LEU A 46 -10.45 0.84 0.60
N PRO A 47 -10.68 0.34 -0.63
CA PRO A 47 -12.01 0.30 -1.22
C PRO A 47 -13.00 -0.47 -0.35
N LYS A 48 -14.26 -0.02 -0.36
CA LYS A 48 -15.31 -0.64 0.45
C LYS A 48 -15.44 -2.14 0.13
N GLY A 49 -15.45 -2.96 1.16
CA GLY A 49 -15.54 -4.42 1.02
C GLY A 49 -14.20 -5.14 0.83
N TYR A 50 -13.08 -4.43 0.88
CA TYR A 50 -11.74 -5.01 0.78
C TYR A 50 -10.98 -4.91 2.11
N VAL A 51 -10.10 -5.89 2.35
CA VAL A 51 -9.12 -5.90 3.44
C VAL A 51 -7.73 -6.10 2.86
N GLY A 52 -6.75 -5.39 3.40
CA GLY A 52 -5.35 -5.54 3.01
C GLY A 52 -4.73 -6.69 3.79
N LEU A 53 -3.96 -7.54 3.12
CA LEU A 53 -3.23 -8.65 3.73
C LEU A 53 -1.73 -8.45 3.53
N VAL A 54 -0.95 -8.68 4.58
CA VAL A 54 0.50 -8.85 4.49
C VAL A 54 0.77 -10.35 4.51
N LEU A 55 1.34 -10.85 3.42
CA LEU A 55 1.60 -12.27 3.22
C LEU A 55 3.09 -12.57 3.41
N GLU A 56 3.39 -13.74 3.96
CA GLU A 56 4.75 -14.24 4.18
C GLU A 56 4.87 -15.66 3.64
N GLU A 57 5.91 -15.92 2.85
CA GLU A 57 6.18 -17.26 2.33
C GLU A 57 6.73 -18.14 3.45
N THR A 58 6.10 -19.29 3.67
CA THR A 58 6.57 -20.27 4.65
C THR A 58 7.75 -20.98 4.01
N ALA A 59 8.95 -20.80 4.56
CA ALA A 59 10.20 -21.30 3.99
C ALA A 59 10.18 -22.83 3.80
N LEU A 60 9.85 -23.30 2.60
CA LEU A 60 10.01 -24.69 2.21
C LEU A 60 11.35 -24.85 1.50
N LEU A 61 12.39 -25.17 2.30
CA LEU A 61 13.76 -25.48 1.86
C LEU A 61 13.89 -26.74 0.98
N LEU A 62 12.81 -27.24 0.38
CA LEU A 62 12.82 -28.46 -0.42
C LEU A 62 12.07 -28.23 -1.73
N ALA A 63 12.82 -28.24 -2.83
CA ALA A 63 12.44 -27.86 -4.18
C ALA A 63 11.42 -28.81 -4.87
N SER A 64 10.48 -29.40 -4.12
CA SER A 64 9.48 -30.35 -4.65
C SER A 64 8.09 -30.27 -4.01
N LYS A 65 7.83 -29.32 -3.09
CA LYS A 65 6.48 -29.05 -2.55
C LYS A 65 5.89 -27.76 -3.12
N GLU A 66 4.55 -27.73 -3.25
CA GLU A 66 3.80 -26.50 -3.52
C GLU A 66 4.18 -25.42 -2.51
N ARG A 67 4.37 -24.18 -3.01
CA ARG A 67 4.75 -23.05 -2.16
C ARG A 67 3.58 -22.66 -1.27
N GLU A 68 3.83 -22.58 0.03
CA GLU A 68 2.83 -22.19 1.02
C GLU A 68 3.05 -20.73 1.44
N VAL A 69 1.96 -19.97 1.47
CA VAL A 69 1.96 -18.56 1.87
C VAL A 69 0.97 -18.38 3.02
N SER A 70 1.41 -17.70 4.07
CA SER A 70 0.59 -17.44 5.27
C SER A 70 0.29 -15.95 5.43
N VAL A 71 -0.81 -15.62 6.12
CA VAL A 71 -1.17 -14.23 6.45
C VAL A 71 -0.43 -13.81 7.71
N LYS A 72 0.45 -12.83 7.60
CA LYS A 72 1.20 -12.24 8.71
C LYS A 72 0.41 -11.18 9.47
N SER A 73 -0.31 -10.33 8.74
CA SER A 73 -1.14 -9.28 9.32
C SER A 73 -2.18 -8.76 8.33
N THR A 74 -3.09 -7.92 8.82
CA THR A 74 -4.12 -7.26 8.02
C THR A 74 -4.08 -5.75 8.23
N PHE A 75 -4.62 -4.98 7.28
CA PHE A 75 -4.75 -3.53 7.38
C PHE A 75 -6.01 -3.03 6.64
N ASP A 76 -6.55 -1.89 7.09
CA ASP A 76 -7.75 -1.23 6.54
C ASP A 76 -7.44 0.06 5.77
N SER A 77 -6.22 0.58 5.96
CA SER A 77 -5.76 1.85 5.41
C SER A 77 -4.25 1.83 5.27
N LEU A 78 -3.76 2.66 4.35
CA LEU A 78 -2.33 2.86 4.12
C LEU A 78 -2.04 4.36 4.02
N THR A 79 -0.82 4.75 4.38
CA THR A 79 -0.36 6.13 4.14
C THR A 79 0.46 6.16 2.86
N VAL A 80 -0.02 6.90 1.86
CA VAL A 80 0.75 7.16 0.63
C VAL A 80 1.69 8.31 0.94
N TRP A 81 2.99 8.15 0.66
CA TRP A 81 4.00 9.18 0.87
C TRP A 81 4.60 9.61 -0.46
N ASN A 82 4.51 10.91 -0.74
CA ASN A 82 5.15 11.53 -1.89
C ASN A 82 6.30 12.40 -1.42
N LEU A 83 7.31 12.54 -2.27
CA LEU A 83 8.41 13.47 -2.04
C LEU A 83 7.93 14.90 -2.21
N GLU A 84 8.11 15.73 -1.18
CA GLU A 84 7.92 17.19 -1.16
C GLU A 84 6.52 17.73 -1.52
N ARG A 85 5.62 16.91 -2.11
CA ARG A 85 4.25 17.25 -2.48
C ARG A 85 3.25 16.32 -1.80
N ALA A 86 2.07 16.82 -1.44
CA ALA A 86 1.00 15.97 -0.94
C ALA A 86 0.51 14.98 -2.02
N PRO A 87 0.13 13.75 -1.63
CA PRO A 87 -0.54 12.81 -2.54
C PRO A 87 -1.89 13.32 -3.03
N THR A 88 -2.21 12.98 -4.27
CA THR A 88 -3.40 13.40 -5.02
C THR A 88 -4.03 12.20 -5.72
N ASN A 89 -5.32 12.25 -6.05
CA ASN A 89 -6.04 11.12 -6.66
C ASN A 89 -5.50 10.67 -8.05
N SER A 90 -4.62 11.45 -8.68
CA SER A 90 -3.92 11.09 -9.91
C SER A 90 -2.62 10.31 -9.69
N ASP A 91 -2.20 10.08 -8.44
CA ASP A 91 -1.03 9.25 -8.15
C ASP A 91 -1.35 7.78 -8.43
N GLU A 92 -0.40 7.06 -9.01
CA GLU A 92 -0.58 5.69 -9.53
C GLU A 92 -1.17 4.72 -8.50
N ILE A 93 -0.69 4.75 -7.25
CA ILE A 93 -1.20 3.88 -6.18
C ILE A 93 -2.67 4.21 -5.87
N LEU A 94 -3.04 5.49 -5.84
CA LEU A 94 -4.42 5.90 -5.56
C LEU A 94 -5.36 5.58 -6.73
N MET A 95 -4.88 5.70 -7.97
CA MET A 95 -5.63 5.23 -9.14
C MET A 95 -5.79 3.71 -9.14
N ALA A 96 -4.76 2.95 -8.75
CA ALA A 96 -4.82 1.50 -8.64
C ALA A 96 -5.84 1.04 -7.58
N LEU A 97 -5.96 1.75 -6.46
CA LEU A 97 -7.00 1.48 -5.46
C LEU A 97 -8.42 1.70 -6.00
N ALA A 98 -8.62 2.46 -7.08
CA ALA A 98 -9.94 2.60 -7.71
C ALA A 98 -10.30 1.42 -8.63
N TRP A 99 -9.31 0.61 -9.07
CA TRP A 99 -9.51 -0.51 -10.00
C TRP A 99 -10.55 -1.55 -9.54
N PRO A 100 -10.62 -1.97 -8.27
CA PRO A 100 -11.55 -3.02 -7.86
C PRO A 100 -13.02 -2.70 -8.16
N ALA A 101 -13.42 -1.43 -8.05
CA ALA A 101 -14.78 -1.00 -8.41
C ALA A 101 -15.06 -1.15 -9.92
N ILE A 102 -14.06 -0.86 -10.76
CA ILE A 102 -14.14 -1.03 -12.21
C ILE A 102 -14.19 -2.52 -12.57
N ALA A 103 -13.32 -3.33 -11.97
CA ALA A 103 -13.27 -4.77 -12.17
C ALA A 103 -14.60 -5.44 -11.79
N GLN A 104 -15.26 -4.98 -10.72
CA GLN A 104 -16.58 -5.47 -10.33
C GLN A 104 -17.62 -5.26 -11.43
N GLY A 105 -17.61 -4.10 -12.09
CA GLY A 105 -18.52 -3.81 -13.21
C GLY A 105 -18.24 -4.67 -14.44
N ILE A 106 -16.97 -4.92 -14.77
CA ILE A 106 -16.57 -5.72 -15.94
C ILE A 106 -16.89 -7.20 -15.75
N HIS A 107 -16.69 -7.72 -14.54
CA HIS A 107 -16.90 -9.14 -14.23
C HIS A 107 -18.30 -9.45 -13.69
N ALA A 108 -19.20 -8.46 -13.66
CA ALA A 108 -20.59 -8.70 -13.29
C ALA A 108 -21.23 -9.71 -14.26
N PRO A 109 -22.05 -10.64 -13.76
CA PRO A 109 -22.74 -11.59 -14.62
C PRO A 109 -23.66 -10.84 -15.60
N VAL A 110 -23.68 -11.27 -16.86
CA VAL A 110 -24.63 -10.75 -17.85
C VAL A 110 -25.99 -11.35 -17.53
N THR A 111 -26.97 -10.49 -17.25
CA THR A 111 -28.37 -10.92 -17.16
C THR A 111 -28.91 -11.01 -18.58
N ASP A 112 -29.36 -12.19 -18.98
CA ASP A 112 -30.20 -12.32 -20.18
C ASP A 112 -31.55 -11.67 -19.86
N GLU A 113 -31.78 -10.47 -20.40
CA GLU A 113 -33.11 -9.85 -20.38
C GLU A 113 -33.99 -10.67 -21.36
N GLU A 114 -35.00 -11.38 -20.83
CA GLU A 114 -36.09 -12.01 -21.64
C GLU A 114 -37.01 -10.96 -22.27
#